data_AF-A0A427Y3T3-F1
#
_entry.id   AF-A0A427Y3T3-F1
#
_cell.length_a   1.000
_cell.length_b   1.000
_cell.length_c   1.000
_cell.angle_alpha   90.00
_cell.angle_beta   90.00
_cell.angle_gamma   90.00
#
_symmetry.space_group_name_H-M   'P 1'
#
loop_
_entity.id
_entity.type
_entity.pdbx_description
1 polymer ?
#
loop_
_entity_poly.entity_id
_entity_poly.type
_entity_poly.pdbx_seq_one_letter_code
_entity_poly.pdbx_strand_id
1 'polypeptide(L)'
;MNGAHDNTTPRPLTMNELWASWDEPSEDESKLVNEGSAEEISEAMGKVSVGAGAGDGSSLTYPTPRSSYTLTPPLILLGARIARNTKLTIYKDIINFYSQDPAQKRYAELWKDLHSTEVQAYPIGIRVERANQGKEAANKKYKEGNWFGAMYTYALAWGCLLPYHLDAFAGDDPVREEIGKLESALFSNIAAMTLSASDAPNLSEDKKPGILNLGRRAVWATMQMDEFLTVGIVSKSCSRGIKLLDKLSKYPDTGLTLTPAEVGYFTEQEEKLKGVDAKRMWRDFGARRSAAASETGLSEEGNQK
;
A
#
# COMPACT_ATOMS: atom_id res chain seq x y z
N MET A 1 3.40 -25.70 -26.12
CA MET A 1 4.59 -25.00 -26.66
C MET A 1 5.16 -24.18 -25.52
N ASN A 2 6.19 -24.70 -24.85
CA ASN A 2 6.87 -23.99 -23.76
C ASN A 2 7.95 -23.11 -24.38
N GLY A 3 7.57 -21.90 -24.82
CA GLY A 3 8.55 -20.89 -25.17
C GLY A 3 9.32 -20.51 -23.92
N ALA A 4 10.66 -20.49 -23.99
CA ALA A 4 11.50 -20.03 -22.91
C ALA A 4 10.98 -18.66 -22.43
N HIS A 5 10.61 -18.57 -21.15
CA HIS A 5 10.13 -17.31 -20.58
C HIS A 5 11.28 -16.31 -20.65
N ASP A 6 11.11 -15.25 -21.45
CA ASP A 6 12.00 -14.09 -21.44
C ASP A 6 11.91 -13.44 -20.05
N ASN A 7 12.96 -13.68 -19.27
CA ASN A 7 13.11 -13.24 -17.89
C ASN A 7 14.03 -12.02 -17.77
N THR A 8 14.29 -11.30 -18.87
CA THR A 8 15.14 -10.10 -18.88
C THR A 8 14.47 -8.90 -19.53
N THR A 9 13.53 -9.08 -20.46
CA THR A 9 12.87 -7.95 -21.13
C THR A 9 11.62 -7.45 -20.37
N PRO A 10 11.45 -6.13 -20.18
CA PRO A 10 10.21 -5.54 -19.69
C PRO A 10 9.02 -5.85 -20.58
N ARG A 11 7.90 -6.24 -19.97
CA ARG A 11 6.61 -6.47 -20.64
C ARG A 11 5.46 -6.34 -19.65
N PRO A 12 4.23 -6.11 -20.12
CA PRO A 12 3.04 -6.23 -19.29
C PRO A 12 2.95 -7.58 -18.59
N LEU A 13 2.44 -7.57 -17.35
CA LEU A 13 2.12 -8.78 -16.61
C LEU A 13 0.94 -9.50 -17.25
N THR A 14 1.03 -10.82 -17.31
CA THR A 14 -0.11 -11.68 -17.65
C THR A 14 -1.13 -11.67 -16.52
N MET A 15 -2.38 -12.08 -16.80
CA MET A 15 -3.42 -12.13 -15.77
C MET A 15 -3.05 -13.04 -14.58
N ASN A 16 -2.36 -14.16 -14.84
CA ASN A 16 -1.88 -15.05 -13.79
C ASN A 16 -0.79 -14.39 -12.93
N GLU A 17 0.14 -13.66 -13.55
CA GLU A 17 1.18 -12.89 -12.84
C GLU A 17 0.59 -11.75 -12.00
N LEU A 18 -0.43 -11.06 -12.53
CA LEU A 18 -1.17 -10.04 -11.78
C LEU A 18 -1.81 -10.64 -10.52
N TRP A 19 -2.51 -11.76 -10.63
CA TRP A 19 -3.14 -12.41 -9.48
C TRP A 19 -2.13 -12.98 -8.47
N ALA A 20 -1.06 -13.63 -8.95
CA ALA A 20 -0.01 -14.17 -8.08
C ALA A 20 0.69 -13.08 -7.25
N SER A 21 0.67 -11.83 -7.72
CA SER A 21 1.22 -10.69 -6.98
C SER A 21 0.43 -10.34 -5.70
N TRP A 22 -0.75 -10.92 -5.50
CA TRP A 22 -1.60 -10.77 -4.32
C TRP A 22 -1.57 -11.96 -3.36
N ASP A 23 -0.79 -13.00 -3.68
CA ASP A 23 -0.63 -14.16 -2.80
C ASP A 23 0.00 -13.73 -1.47
N GLU A 24 -0.53 -14.28 -0.37
CA GLU A 24 -0.08 -13.97 0.99
C GLU A 24 1.42 -14.28 1.13
N PRO A 25 2.23 -13.32 1.61
CA PRO A 25 3.63 -13.59 1.89
C PRO A 25 3.75 -14.62 3.02
N SER A 26 4.76 -15.48 2.96
CA SER A 26 5.03 -16.42 4.05
C SER A 26 5.45 -15.67 5.33
N GLU A 27 5.40 -16.37 6.47
CA GLU A 27 5.91 -15.81 7.73
C GLU A 27 7.40 -15.45 7.64
N ASP A 28 8.18 -16.26 6.93
CA ASP A 28 9.61 -16.02 6.72
C ASP A 28 9.85 -14.81 5.82
N GLU A 29 9.09 -14.67 4.73
CA GLU A 29 9.10 -13.48 3.86
C GLU A 29 8.77 -12.20 4.64
N SER A 30 7.80 -12.28 5.55
CA SER A 30 7.39 -11.16 6.39
C SER A 30 8.47 -10.80 7.42
N LYS A 31 9.11 -11.78 8.06
CA LYS A 31 10.25 -11.54 8.98
C LYS A 31 11.44 -10.95 8.26
N LEU A 32 11.77 -11.46 7.07
CA LEU A 32 12.90 -11.01 6.28
C LEU A 32 12.83 -9.51 5.95
N VAL A 33 11.65 -8.96 5.62
CA VAL A 33 11.54 -7.50 5.38
C VAL A 33 11.71 -6.66 6.66
N ASN A 34 11.26 -7.19 7.80
CA ASN A 34 11.28 -6.44 9.05
C ASN A 34 12.64 -6.52 9.77
N GLU A 35 13.34 -7.63 9.61
CA GLU A 35 14.50 -8.00 10.45
C GLU A 35 15.72 -8.43 9.63
N GLY A 36 15.53 -8.78 8.34
CA GLY A 36 16.58 -9.31 7.48
C GLY A 36 17.50 -8.24 6.88
N SER A 37 18.75 -8.63 6.66
CA SER A 37 19.71 -7.88 5.84
C SER A 37 19.36 -7.95 4.34
N ALA A 38 19.90 -7.01 3.56
CA ALA A 38 19.70 -7.00 2.11
C ALA A 38 20.22 -8.29 1.44
N GLU A 39 21.31 -8.85 1.97
CA GLU A 39 21.91 -10.12 1.54
C GLU A 39 20.99 -11.32 1.80
N GLU A 40 20.42 -11.43 3.00
CA GLU A 40 19.50 -12.52 3.38
C GLU A 40 18.22 -12.51 2.52
N ILE A 41 17.72 -11.31 2.21
CA ILE A 41 16.53 -11.13 1.38
C ILE A 41 16.82 -11.51 -0.07
N SER A 42 18.01 -11.13 -0.58
CA SER A 42 18.45 -11.53 -1.92
C SER A 42 18.62 -13.04 -2.03
N GLU A 43 19.15 -13.70 -1.00
CA GLU A 43 19.32 -15.16 -0.97
C GLU A 43 17.95 -15.88 -0.91
N ALA A 44 17.02 -15.41 -0.07
CA ALA A 44 15.68 -15.98 0.04
C ALA A 44 14.90 -15.87 -1.28
N MET A 45 14.92 -14.69 -1.92
CA MET A 45 14.28 -14.46 -3.22
C MET A 45 14.99 -15.20 -4.36
N GLY A 46 16.32 -15.35 -4.28
CA GLY A 46 17.12 -16.16 -5.20
C GLY A 46 16.75 -17.65 -5.13
N LYS A 47 16.45 -18.17 -3.95
CA LYS A 47 15.93 -19.54 -3.75
C LYS A 47 14.51 -19.73 -4.26
N VAL A 48 13.68 -18.67 -4.33
CA VAL A 48 12.36 -18.71 -4.99
C VAL A 48 12.49 -18.77 -6.52
N SER A 49 13.60 -18.27 -7.07
CA SER A 49 13.98 -18.45 -8.48
C SER A 49 14.74 -19.76 -8.71
N VAL A 50 14.13 -20.91 -8.42
CA VAL A 50 14.73 -22.20 -8.79
C VAL A 50 14.67 -22.36 -10.31
N GLY A 51 15.75 -21.99 -11.00
CA GLY A 51 15.83 -22.22 -12.44
C GLY A 51 16.97 -21.54 -13.22
N ALA A 52 18.12 -21.21 -12.62
CA ALA A 52 19.32 -20.95 -13.42
C ALA A 52 20.57 -21.18 -12.55
N GLY A 53 21.53 -21.91 -13.10
CA GLY A 53 22.71 -22.40 -12.40
C GLY A 53 23.59 -21.32 -11.77
N ALA A 54 24.42 -21.77 -10.84
CA ALA A 54 25.52 -21.01 -10.24
C ALA A 54 26.38 -20.38 -11.34
N GLY A 55 26.16 -19.09 -11.58
CA GLY A 55 26.86 -18.27 -12.54
C GLY A 55 27.21 -16.94 -11.89
N ASP A 56 28.50 -16.65 -11.93
CA ASP A 56 29.19 -15.44 -11.53
C ASP A 56 28.45 -14.14 -11.92
N GLY A 57 28.35 -13.18 -11.00
CA GLY A 57 28.13 -11.74 -11.25
C GLY A 57 26.97 -11.27 -12.15
N SER A 58 25.90 -10.78 -11.51
CA SER A 58 25.11 -9.60 -11.92
C SER A 58 24.32 -9.58 -13.26
N SER A 59 23.34 -10.47 -13.42
CA SER A 59 22.16 -10.11 -14.22
C SER A 59 20.93 -10.22 -13.35
N LEU A 60 20.31 -9.08 -13.01
CA LEU A 60 18.96 -9.10 -12.46
C LEU A 60 18.06 -9.84 -13.46
N THR A 61 17.26 -10.77 -12.96
CA THR A 61 16.22 -11.47 -13.73
C THR A 61 14.89 -11.31 -13.03
N TYR A 62 13.79 -11.38 -13.78
CA TYR A 62 12.47 -11.35 -13.18
C TYR A 62 12.22 -12.62 -12.35
N PRO A 63 11.61 -12.51 -11.15
CA PRO A 63 11.15 -13.69 -10.44
C PRO A 63 10.09 -14.44 -11.25
N THR A 64 9.89 -15.72 -10.96
CA THR A 64 8.82 -16.53 -11.54
C THR A 64 7.86 -16.95 -10.43
N PRO A 65 6.59 -16.50 -10.43
CA PRO A 65 5.97 -15.61 -11.41
C PRO A 65 6.49 -14.16 -11.33
N ARG A 66 6.42 -13.45 -12.46
CA ARG A 66 6.81 -12.03 -12.52
C ARG A 66 5.81 -11.19 -11.73
N SER A 67 6.30 -10.25 -10.93
CA SER A 67 5.47 -9.38 -10.07
C SER A 67 5.63 -7.88 -10.34
N SER A 68 6.34 -7.51 -11.40
CA SER A 68 6.54 -6.11 -11.83
C SER A 68 6.82 -5.99 -13.32
N TYR A 69 6.47 -4.83 -13.89
CA TYR A 69 6.79 -4.47 -15.27
C TYR A 69 8.29 -4.25 -15.45
N THR A 70 8.88 -3.40 -14.60
CA THR A 70 10.30 -3.05 -14.63
C THR A 70 11.11 -4.02 -13.80
N LEU A 71 12.27 -4.41 -14.31
CA LEU A 71 13.21 -5.26 -13.59
C LEU A 71 13.67 -4.56 -12.31
N THR A 72 13.23 -5.06 -11.17
CA THR A 72 13.33 -4.39 -9.88
C THR A 72 14.08 -5.28 -8.89
N PRO A 73 14.95 -4.73 -8.03
CA PRO A 73 15.64 -5.49 -7.00
C PRO A 73 14.67 -6.32 -6.12
N PRO A 74 15.04 -7.56 -5.74
CA PRO A 74 14.17 -8.44 -4.98
C PRO A 74 13.61 -7.83 -3.68
N LEU A 75 14.44 -7.09 -2.94
CA LEU A 75 14.02 -6.41 -1.72
C LEU A 75 12.84 -5.45 -1.94
N ILE A 76 12.88 -4.69 -3.03
CA ILE A 76 11.82 -3.74 -3.38
C ILE A 76 10.55 -4.49 -3.78
N LEU A 77 10.68 -5.60 -4.52
CA LEU A 77 9.54 -6.46 -4.89
C LEU A 77 8.86 -7.08 -3.68
N LEU A 78 9.64 -7.53 -2.69
CA LEU A 78 9.13 -8.11 -1.46
C LEU A 78 8.40 -7.04 -0.61
N GLY A 79 9.00 -5.85 -0.48
CA GLY A 79 8.34 -4.70 0.16
C GLY A 79 7.02 -4.33 -0.52
N ALA A 80 6.99 -4.30 -1.86
CA ALA A 80 5.78 -4.05 -2.63
C ALA A 80 4.71 -5.15 -2.42
N ARG A 81 5.12 -6.42 -2.29
CA ARG A 81 4.20 -7.52 -1.98
C ARG A 81 3.58 -7.39 -0.60
N ILE A 82 4.36 -7.02 0.42
CA ILE A 82 3.83 -6.76 1.77
C ILE A 82 2.87 -5.57 1.79
N ALA A 83 3.19 -4.50 1.03
CA ALA A 83 2.28 -3.38 0.84
C ALA A 83 0.95 -3.80 0.20
N ARG A 84 0.98 -4.61 -0.85
CA ARG A 84 -0.22 -5.19 -1.48
C ARG A 84 -1.01 -6.07 -0.51
N ASN A 85 -0.34 -6.94 0.24
CA ASN A 85 -1.00 -7.77 1.24
C ASN A 85 -1.69 -6.92 2.32
N THR A 86 -1.03 -5.88 2.82
CA THR A 86 -1.63 -4.93 3.78
C THR A 86 -2.92 -4.31 3.24
N LYS A 87 -2.92 -3.87 1.98
CA LYS A 87 -4.10 -3.33 1.29
C LYS A 87 -5.22 -4.38 1.20
N LEU A 88 -4.87 -5.62 0.85
CA LEU A 88 -5.82 -6.73 0.78
C LEU A 88 -6.41 -7.10 2.16
N THR A 89 -5.61 -7.06 3.23
CA THR A 89 -6.10 -7.27 4.60
C THR A 89 -7.08 -6.17 4.99
N ILE A 90 -6.80 -4.90 4.67
CA ILE A 90 -7.75 -3.79 4.91
C ILE A 90 -9.07 -4.05 4.19
N TYR A 91 -9.01 -4.44 2.91
CA TYR A 91 -10.20 -4.78 2.13
C TYR A 91 -11.00 -5.91 2.80
N LYS A 92 -10.34 -7.04 3.10
CA LYS A 92 -10.94 -8.20 3.78
C LYS A 92 -11.60 -7.84 5.11
N ASP A 93 -10.91 -7.07 5.94
CA ASP A 93 -11.41 -6.67 7.26
C ASP A 93 -12.63 -5.75 7.15
N ILE A 94 -12.65 -4.82 6.19
CA ILE A 94 -13.83 -3.97 5.94
C ILE A 94 -15.03 -4.81 5.51
N ILE A 95 -14.82 -5.75 4.58
CA ILE A 95 -15.91 -6.63 4.12
C ILE A 95 -16.48 -7.41 5.29
N ASN A 96 -15.62 -8.11 6.05
CA ASN A 96 -16.05 -8.95 7.17
C ASN A 96 -16.70 -8.14 8.30
N PHE A 97 -16.13 -6.97 8.61
CA PHE A 97 -16.68 -6.07 9.62
C PHE A 97 -18.07 -5.58 9.23
N TYR A 98 -18.24 -5.15 7.97
CA TYR A 98 -19.51 -4.60 7.49
C TYR A 98 -20.59 -5.67 7.36
N SER A 99 -20.24 -6.85 6.86
CA SER A 99 -21.19 -7.97 6.70
C SER A 99 -21.49 -8.70 8.01
N GLN A 100 -20.78 -8.39 9.09
CA GLN A 100 -20.84 -9.13 10.36
C GLN A 100 -20.66 -10.63 10.15
N ASP A 101 -19.74 -11.00 9.26
CA ASP A 101 -19.54 -12.37 8.79
C ASP A 101 -18.21 -12.93 9.29
N PRO A 102 -18.18 -13.53 10.50
CA PRO A 102 -16.95 -14.11 11.04
C PRO A 102 -16.46 -15.31 10.20
N ALA A 103 -17.34 -15.94 9.43
CA ALA A 103 -17.01 -17.05 8.54
C ALA A 103 -16.41 -16.59 7.21
N GLN A 104 -16.35 -15.27 6.96
CA GLN A 104 -15.73 -14.65 5.78
C GLN A 104 -16.33 -15.11 4.45
N LYS A 105 -17.58 -15.60 4.46
CA LYS A 105 -18.29 -16.06 3.26
C LYS A 105 -18.46 -14.91 2.27
N ARG A 106 -18.81 -13.72 2.75
CA ARG A 106 -18.99 -12.55 1.89
C ARG A 106 -17.69 -12.15 1.19
N TYR A 107 -16.58 -12.18 1.91
CA TYR A 107 -15.26 -11.96 1.32
C TYR A 107 -14.94 -13.04 0.27
N ALA A 108 -15.18 -14.32 0.60
CA ALA A 108 -14.92 -15.43 -0.31
C ALA A 108 -15.76 -15.35 -1.61
N GLU A 109 -17.02 -14.95 -1.51
CA GLU A 109 -17.89 -14.68 -2.67
C GLU A 109 -17.32 -13.57 -3.54
N LEU A 110 -17.02 -12.40 -2.96
CA LEU A 110 -16.45 -11.27 -3.69
C LEU A 110 -15.09 -11.64 -4.31
N TRP A 111 -14.26 -12.39 -3.60
CA TRP A 111 -12.96 -12.85 -4.09
C TRP A 111 -13.13 -13.77 -5.30
N LYS A 112 -14.07 -14.72 -5.23
CA LYS A 112 -14.42 -15.61 -6.35
C LYS A 112 -14.95 -14.81 -7.55
N ASP A 113 -15.82 -13.83 -7.32
CA ASP A 113 -16.37 -13.00 -8.38
C ASP A 113 -15.28 -12.17 -9.07
N LEU A 114 -14.33 -11.61 -8.31
CA LEU A 114 -13.18 -10.90 -8.86
C LEU A 114 -12.31 -11.80 -9.76
N HIS A 115 -12.24 -13.09 -9.45
CA HIS A 115 -11.53 -14.10 -10.25
C HIS A 115 -12.37 -14.65 -11.40
N SER A 116 -13.63 -14.25 -11.57
CA SER A 116 -14.46 -14.73 -12.68
C SER A 116 -13.91 -14.23 -14.03
N THR A 117 -14.08 -15.03 -15.09
CA THR A 117 -13.67 -14.68 -16.45
C THR A 117 -14.30 -13.37 -16.91
N GLU A 118 -15.55 -13.10 -16.52
CA GLU A 118 -16.25 -11.86 -16.88
C GLU A 118 -15.56 -10.63 -16.28
N VAL A 119 -15.23 -10.67 -14.98
CA VAL A 119 -14.56 -9.56 -14.32
C VAL A 119 -13.15 -9.39 -14.88
N GLN A 120 -12.40 -10.48 -15.05
CA GLN A 120 -11.06 -10.45 -15.63
C GLN A 120 -11.02 -9.87 -17.05
N ALA A 121 -12.10 -9.98 -17.82
CA ALA A 121 -12.19 -9.43 -19.17
C ALA A 121 -12.33 -7.88 -19.20
N TYR A 122 -12.63 -7.22 -18.08
CA TYR A 122 -12.75 -5.77 -18.07
C TYR A 122 -11.40 -5.06 -18.26
N PRO A 123 -11.30 -4.16 -19.26
CA PRO A 123 -10.13 -3.31 -19.43
C PRO A 123 -9.87 -2.44 -18.20
N ILE A 124 -8.59 -2.11 -17.96
CA ILE A 124 -8.20 -1.26 -16.83
C ILE A 124 -8.94 0.07 -16.78
N GLY A 125 -9.19 0.72 -17.93
CA GLY A 125 -9.95 1.99 -17.96
C GLY A 125 -11.35 1.88 -17.35
N ILE A 126 -12.08 0.79 -17.65
CA ILE A 126 -13.42 0.55 -17.08
C ILE A 126 -13.34 0.29 -15.57
N ARG A 127 -12.29 -0.39 -15.12
CA ARG A 127 -12.05 -0.66 -13.69
C ARG A 127 -11.78 0.63 -12.92
N VAL A 128 -10.94 1.50 -13.46
CA VAL A 128 -10.64 2.83 -12.89
C VAL A 128 -11.89 3.71 -12.86
N GLU A 129 -12.70 3.70 -13.92
CA GLU A 129 -13.97 4.42 -13.96
C GLU A 129 -14.92 3.94 -12.84
N ARG A 130 -15.13 2.61 -12.71
CA ARG A 130 -15.98 2.03 -11.66
C ARG A 130 -15.46 2.34 -10.26
N ALA A 131 -14.14 2.28 -10.06
CA ALA A 131 -13.52 2.64 -8.80
C ALA A 131 -13.76 4.13 -8.46
N ASN A 132 -13.67 5.04 -9.45
CA ASN A 132 -14.01 6.45 -9.25
C ASN A 132 -15.50 6.67 -8.92
N GLN A 133 -16.41 6.00 -9.63
CA GLN A 133 -17.84 6.06 -9.33
C GLN A 133 -18.14 5.55 -7.90
N GLY A 134 -17.50 4.46 -7.49
CA GLY A 134 -17.59 3.93 -6.14
C GLY A 134 -17.04 4.90 -5.08
N LYS A 135 -15.92 5.56 -5.36
CA LYS A 135 -15.36 6.62 -4.50
C LYS A 135 -16.35 7.77 -4.29
N GLU A 136 -17.00 8.24 -5.35
CA GLU A 136 -17.99 9.33 -5.23
C GLU A 136 -19.26 8.90 -4.49
N ALA A 137 -19.72 7.66 -4.71
CA ALA A 137 -20.83 7.09 -3.94
C ALA A 137 -20.48 6.97 -2.44
N ALA A 138 -19.25 6.59 -2.12
CA ALA A 138 -18.75 6.54 -0.75
C ALA A 138 -18.64 7.94 -0.11
N ASN A 139 -18.15 8.94 -0.86
CA ASN A 139 -18.14 10.35 -0.44
C ASN A 139 -19.55 10.85 -0.08
N LYS A 140 -20.57 10.45 -0.83
CA LYS A 140 -21.97 10.79 -0.53
C LYS A 140 -22.43 10.16 0.80
N LYS A 141 -22.19 8.86 0.99
CA LYS A 141 -22.51 8.16 2.25
C LYS A 141 -21.77 8.75 3.44
N TYR A 142 -20.53 9.18 3.25
CA TYR A 142 -19.78 9.92 4.26
C TYR A 142 -20.55 11.19 4.65
N LYS A 143 -20.89 12.07 3.71
CA LYS A 143 -21.61 13.32 4.03
C LYS A 143 -22.96 13.10 4.77
N GLU A 144 -23.57 11.94 4.59
CA GLU A 144 -24.82 11.52 5.27
C GLU A 144 -24.61 10.96 6.69
N GLY A 145 -23.37 10.87 7.18
CA GLY A 145 -23.05 10.27 8.49
C GLY A 145 -22.98 8.74 8.47
N ASN A 146 -23.12 8.10 7.30
CA ASN A 146 -23.05 6.64 7.15
C ASN A 146 -21.60 6.18 6.99
N TRP A 147 -20.81 6.28 8.06
CA TRP A 147 -19.37 6.00 8.04
C TRP A 147 -19.05 4.55 7.65
N PHE A 148 -19.79 3.57 8.20
CA PHE A 148 -19.58 2.15 7.90
C PHE A 148 -19.94 1.79 6.46
N GLY A 149 -21.07 2.31 5.96
CA GLY A 149 -21.46 2.15 4.56
C GLY A 149 -20.47 2.83 3.60
N ALA A 150 -19.93 3.99 3.98
CA ALA A 150 -18.89 4.67 3.21
C ALA A 150 -17.60 3.83 3.15
N MET A 151 -17.11 3.30 4.29
CA MET A 151 -15.94 2.41 4.32
C MET A 151 -16.12 1.19 3.44
N TYR A 152 -17.26 0.50 3.54
CA TYR A 152 -17.57 -0.65 2.69
C TYR A 152 -17.57 -0.28 1.20
N THR A 153 -18.17 0.87 0.85
CA THR A 153 -18.21 1.33 -0.54
C THR A 153 -16.83 1.71 -1.06
N TYR A 154 -15.95 2.31 -0.24
CA TYR A 154 -14.55 2.54 -0.60
C TYR A 154 -13.78 1.24 -0.82
N ALA A 155 -13.99 0.23 0.03
CA ALA A 155 -13.36 -1.07 -0.14
C ALA A 155 -13.79 -1.73 -1.46
N LEU A 156 -15.08 -1.74 -1.79
CA LEU A 156 -15.57 -2.25 -3.08
C LEU A 156 -15.00 -1.46 -4.27
N ALA A 157 -14.92 -0.13 -4.14
CA ALA A 157 -14.32 0.72 -5.16
C ALA A 157 -12.85 0.35 -5.41
N TRP A 158 -12.07 0.12 -4.35
CA TRP A 158 -10.69 -0.36 -4.47
C TRP A 158 -10.63 -1.76 -5.09
N GLY A 159 -11.53 -2.67 -4.70
CA GLY A 159 -11.61 -4.02 -5.26
C GLY A 159 -11.82 -4.05 -6.79
N CYS A 160 -12.44 -3.02 -7.38
CA CYS A 160 -12.57 -2.91 -8.84
C CYS A 160 -11.20 -2.82 -9.56
N LEU A 161 -10.16 -2.33 -8.89
CA LEU A 161 -8.81 -2.18 -9.44
C LEU A 161 -8.07 -3.53 -9.55
N LEU A 162 -8.46 -4.54 -8.77
CA LEU A 162 -7.81 -5.85 -8.77
C LEU A 162 -7.97 -6.56 -10.12
N PRO A 163 -6.94 -7.26 -10.63
CA PRO A 163 -5.67 -7.55 -9.96
C PRO A 163 -4.54 -6.56 -10.26
N TYR A 164 -4.84 -5.41 -10.87
CA TYR A 164 -3.81 -4.44 -11.21
C TYR A 164 -3.22 -3.78 -9.96
N HIS A 165 -1.91 -3.56 -9.98
CA HIS A 165 -1.16 -2.85 -8.95
C HIS A 165 -0.14 -1.92 -9.60
N LEU A 166 0.41 -0.98 -8.84
CA LEU A 166 1.28 0.08 -9.37
C LEU A 166 2.53 -0.45 -10.09
N ASP A 167 3.09 -1.56 -9.62
CA ASP A 167 4.26 -2.19 -10.24
C ASP A 167 3.94 -2.94 -11.53
N ALA A 168 2.66 -3.14 -11.88
CA ALA A 168 2.27 -3.82 -13.11
C ALA A 168 2.45 -2.97 -14.38
N PHE A 169 2.72 -1.68 -14.21
CA PHE A 169 2.81 -0.68 -15.28
C PHE A 169 4.23 -0.10 -15.37
N ALA A 170 4.57 0.45 -16.54
CA ALA A 170 5.79 1.22 -16.71
C ALA A 170 5.76 2.49 -15.82
N GLY A 171 6.94 2.99 -15.45
CA GLY A 171 7.04 4.14 -14.54
C GLY A 171 6.40 5.43 -15.07
N ASP A 172 6.38 5.60 -16.38
CA ASP A 172 5.81 6.73 -17.12
C ASP A 172 4.40 6.47 -17.68
N ASP A 173 3.79 5.31 -17.35
CA ASP A 173 2.44 4.98 -17.79
C ASP A 173 1.41 5.92 -17.10
N PRO A 174 0.59 6.68 -17.85
CA PRO A 174 -0.43 7.56 -17.26
C PRO A 174 -1.44 6.82 -16.38
N VAL A 175 -1.74 5.55 -16.70
CA VAL A 175 -2.66 4.72 -15.92
C VAL A 175 -2.09 4.43 -14.53
N ARG A 176 -0.77 4.28 -14.41
CA ARG A 176 -0.08 4.11 -13.12
C ARG A 176 -0.31 5.33 -12.21
N GLU A 177 -0.18 6.53 -12.77
CA GLU A 177 -0.41 7.77 -12.03
C GLU A 177 -1.88 7.92 -11.61
N GLU A 178 -2.81 7.57 -12.48
CA GLU A 178 -4.25 7.62 -12.18
C GLU A 178 -4.62 6.63 -11.06
N ILE A 179 -4.15 5.39 -11.14
CA ILE A 179 -4.37 4.37 -10.10
C ILE A 179 -3.74 4.81 -8.78
N GLY A 180 -2.50 5.31 -8.78
CA GLY A 180 -1.82 5.73 -7.56
C GLY A 180 -2.54 6.87 -6.83
N LYS A 181 -3.03 7.87 -7.59
CA LYS A 181 -3.86 8.95 -7.03
C LYS A 181 -5.20 8.44 -6.50
N LEU A 182 -5.82 7.49 -7.20
CA LEU A 182 -7.10 6.92 -6.78
C LEU A 182 -6.96 6.05 -5.53
N GLU A 183 -6.02 5.10 -5.51
CA GLU A 183 -5.75 4.24 -4.36
C GLU A 183 -5.40 5.05 -3.12
N SER A 184 -4.49 6.03 -3.24
CA SER A 184 -4.13 6.89 -2.11
C SER A 184 -5.32 7.66 -1.55
N ALA A 185 -6.19 8.20 -2.42
CA ALA A 185 -7.42 8.85 -1.97
C ALA A 185 -8.38 7.88 -1.26
N LEU A 186 -8.56 6.66 -1.78
CA LEU A 186 -9.42 5.63 -1.19
C LEU A 186 -8.94 5.26 0.23
N PHE A 187 -7.67 4.93 0.41
CA PHE A 187 -7.12 4.56 1.73
C PHE A 187 -7.05 5.75 2.69
N SER A 188 -6.73 6.95 2.20
CA SER A 188 -6.73 8.16 3.02
C SER A 188 -8.13 8.48 3.54
N ASN A 189 -9.15 8.25 2.71
CA ASN A 189 -10.55 8.41 3.11
C ASN A 189 -10.97 7.32 4.10
N ILE A 190 -10.61 6.05 3.89
CA ILE A 190 -10.85 4.97 4.85
C ILE A 190 -10.28 5.34 6.23
N ALA A 191 -9.04 5.81 6.31
CA ALA A 191 -8.43 6.26 7.56
C ALA A 191 -9.21 7.41 8.25
N ALA A 192 -9.72 8.35 7.46
CA ALA A 192 -10.59 9.41 7.99
C ALA A 192 -11.90 8.83 8.54
N MET A 193 -12.51 7.87 7.83
CA MET A 193 -13.76 7.24 8.26
C MET A 193 -13.59 6.49 9.56
N THR A 194 -12.49 5.75 9.73
CA THR A 194 -12.22 4.98 10.94
C THR A 194 -12.11 5.86 12.18
N LEU A 195 -11.56 7.08 12.05
CA LEU A 195 -11.53 8.05 13.13
C LEU A 195 -12.93 8.55 13.49
N SER A 196 -13.75 8.87 12.50
CA SER A 196 -15.14 9.28 12.73
C SER A 196 -15.99 8.14 13.29
N ALA A 197 -15.79 6.92 12.79
CA ALA A 197 -16.51 5.72 13.23
C ALA A 197 -16.12 5.33 14.67
N SER A 198 -14.85 5.50 15.07
CA SER A 198 -14.41 5.19 16.44
C SER A 198 -15.10 6.04 17.51
N ASP A 199 -15.55 7.24 17.12
CA ASP A 199 -16.26 8.18 17.99
C ASP A 199 -17.79 8.05 17.90
N ALA A 200 -18.28 7.12 17.06
CA ALA A 200 -19.72 6.92 16.91
C ALA A 200 -20.32 6.35 18.20
N PRO A 201 -21.41 6.94 18.74
CA PRO A 201 -21.97 6.55 20.03
C PRO A 201 -22.57 5.13 20.03
N ASN A 202 -22.89 4.60 18.86
CA ASN A 202 -23.46 3.27 18.65
C ASN A 202 -22.40 2.19 18.36
N LEU A 203 -21.11 2.54 18.33
CA LEU A 203 -20.03 1.58 18.19
C LEU A 203 -19.64 1.03 19.56
N SER A 204 -19.73 -0.29 19.72
CA SER A 204 -19.35 -0.97 20.95
C SER A 204 -17.85 -0.88 21.23
N GLU A 205 -17.46 -0.74 22.50
CA GLU A 205 -16.06 -0.54 22.93
C GLU A 205 -15.14 -1.67 22.46
N ASP A 206 -15.62 -2.91 22.46
CA ASP A 206 -14.87 -4.10 22.00
C ASP A 206 -14.48 -4.03 20.51
N LYS A 207 -15.22 -3.26 19.70
CA LYS A 207 -14.96 -3.10 18.26
C LYS A 207 -14.05 -1.92 17.94
N LYS A 208 -13.89 -0.98 18.87
CA LYS A 208 -13.08 0.23 18.64
C LYS A 208 -11.62 -0.07 18.31
N PRO A 209 -10.91 -1.00 19.01
CA PRO A 209 -9.53 -1.33 18.66
C PRO A 209 -9.37 -1.82 17.22
N GLY A 210 -10.28 -2.68 16.76
CA GLY A 210 -10.26 -3.21 15.40
C GLY A 210 -10.41 -2.11 14.35
N ILE A 211 -11.36 -1.19 14.54
CA ILE A 211 -11.57 -0.04 13.63
C ILE A 211 -10.40 0.93 13.65
N LEU A 212 -9.84 1.22 14.82
CA LEU A 212 -8.68 2.10 14.93
C LEU A 212 -7.45 1.48 14.26
N ASN A 213 -7.20 0.18 14.44
CA ASN A 213 -6.10 -0.52 13.77
C ASN A 213 -6.30 -0.63 12.25
N LEU A 214 -7.55 -0.78 11.78
CA LEU A 214 -7.89 -0.66 10.37
C LEU A 214 -7.50 0.73 9.84
N GLY A 215 -7.84 1.79 10.59
CA GLY A 215 -7.47 3.16 10.26
C GLY A 215 -5.96 3.36 10.17
N ARG A 216 -5.21 2.82 11.15
CA ARG A 216 -3.74 2.87 11.19
C ARG A 216 -3.15 2.26 9.92
N ARG A 217 -3.58 1.04 9.57
CA ARG A 217 -3.10 0.36 8.34
C ARG A 217 -3.48 1.12 7.08
N ALA A 218 -4.66 1.75 7.03
CA ALA A 218 -5.07 2.58 5.90
C ALA A 218 -4.22 3.86 5.75
N VAL A 219 -3.80 4.48 6.85
CA VAL A 219 -2.79 5.56 6.82
C VAL A 219 -1.49 5.03 6.24
N TRP A 220 -1.00 3.89 6.74
CA TRP A 220 0.25 3.31 6.25
C TRP A 220 0.20 2.96 4.76
N ALA A 221 -0.88 2.31 4.31
CA ALA A 221 -1.11 2.01 2.90
C ALA A 221 -1.14 3.28 2.03
N THR A 222 -1.71 4.37 2.54
CA THR A 222 -1.66 5.68 1.85
C THR A 222 -0.23 6.17 1.70
N MET A 223 0.56 6.11 2.78
CA MET A 223 1.94 6.60 2.81
C MET A 223 2.90 5.77 1.96
N GLN A 224 2.60 4.51 1.67
CA GLN A 224 3.37 3.66 0.74
C GLN A 224 3.24 4.10 -0.73
N MET A 225 2.33 5.03 -1.05
CA MET A 225 2.08 5.56 -2.40
C MET A 225 2.61 6.99 -2.53
N ASP A 226 3.72 7.27 -1.85
CA ASP A 226 4.29 8.59 -1.61
C ASP A 226 4.52 9.42 -2.89
N GLU A 227 4.88 8.77 -3.98
CA GLU A 227 5.08 9.40 -5.29
C GLU A 227 3.81 10.02 -5.91
N PHE A 228 2.63 9.59 -5.46
CA PHE A 228 1.33 10.06 -5.94
C PHE A 228 0.65 11.03 -4.98
N LEU A 229 1.27 11.31 -3.82
CA LEU A 229 0.68 12.17 -2.79
C LEU A 229 1.05 13.62 -3.00
N THR A 230 0.14 14.51 -2.63
CA THR A 230 0.49 15.90 -2.35
C THR A 230 0.94 16.06 -0.91
N VAL A 231 1.73 17.09 -0.62
CA VAL A 231 2.12 17.52 0.74
C VAL A 231 0.89 17.62 1.65
N GLY A 232 -0.23 18.14 1.14
CA GLY A 232 -1.48 18.24 1.89
C GLY A 232 -2.09 16.89 2.26
N ILE A 233 -1.97 15.87 1.40
CA ILE A 233 -2.41 14.51 1.73
C ILE A 233 -1.48 13.89 2.77
N VAL A 234 -0.17 14.02 2.60
CA VAL A 234 0.83 13.51 3.57
C VAL A 234 0.58 14.11 4.95
N SER A 235 0.48 15.43 5.06
CA SER A 235 0.23 16.12 6.34
C SER A 235 -1.06 15.63 7.01
N LYS A 236 -2.16 15.50 6.25
CA LYS A 236 -3.42 14.95 6.78
C LYS A 236 -3.28 13.49 7.22
N SER A 237 -2.57 12.67 6.47
CA SER A 237 -2.31 11.27 6.80
C SER A 237 -1.48 11.13 8.08
N CYS A 238 -0.42 11.93 8.24
CA CYS A 238 0.39 11.97 9.47
C CYS A 238 -0.46 12.37 10.68
N SER A 239 -1.21 13.48 10.58
CA SER A 239 -2.09 13.95 11.66
C SER A 239 -3.14 12.91 12.06
N ARG A 240 -3.70 12.19 11.08
CA ARG A 240 -4.63 11.07 11.34
C ARG A 240 -3.92 9.89 12.00
N GLY A 241 -2.73 9.54 11.52
CA GLY A 241 -1.89 8.49 12.10
C GLY A 241 -1.63 8.73 13.59
N ILE A 242 -1.21 9.94 13.95
CA ILE A 242 -0.99 10.35 15.36
C ILE A 242 -2.27 10.18 16.17
N LYS A 243 -3.41 10.68 15.69
CA LYS A 243 -4.71 10.55 16.38
C LYS A 243 -5.16 9.11 16.56
N LEU A 244 -4.93 8.26 15.55
CA LEU A 244 -5.27 6.84 15.60
C LEU A 244 -4.41 6.11 16.64
N LEU A 245 -3.10 6.39 16.66
CA LEU A 245 -2.15 5.82 17.62
C LEU A 245 -2.45 6.28 19.05
N ASP A 246 -2.75 7.57 19.25
CA ASP A 246 -3.18 8.12 20.55
C ASP A 246 -4.43 7.39 21.07
N LYS A 247 -5.45 7.20 20.22
CA LYS A 247 -6.67 6.46 20.61
C LYS A 247 -6.39 4.98 20.87
N LEU A 248 -5.56 4.33 20.07
CA LEU A 248 -5.18 2.93 20.27
C LEU A 248 -4.44 2.70 21.59
N SER A 249 -3.65 3.68 22.06
CA SER A 249 -2.91 3.57 23.32
C SER A 249 -3.81 3.35 24.54
N LYS A 250 -5.11 3.66 24.43
CA LYS A 250 -6.14 3.43 25.46
C LYS A 250 -6.60 1.97 25.54
N TYR A 251 -6.14 1.12 24.61
CA TYR A 251 -6.53 -0.30 24.50
C TYR A 251 -5.29 -1.23 24.50
N PRO A 252 -4.46 -1.22 25.55
CA PRO A 252 -3.18 -1.94 25.59
C PRO A 252 -3.32 -3.47 25.55
N ASP A 253 -4.44 -4.02 26.01
CA ASP A 253 -4.66 -5.48 26.13
C ASP A 253 -5.05 -6.16 24.82
N THR A 254 -5.05 -5.43 23.70
CA THR A 254 -5.57 -5.93 22.41
C THR A 254 -4.54 -6.71 21.60
N GLY A 255 -3.32 -6.88 22.12
CA GLY A 255 -2.21 -7.51 21.39
C GLY A 255 -1.72 -6.70 20.18
N LEU A 256 -2.24 -5.49 19.98
CA LEU A 256 -1.83 -4.58 18.93
C LEU A 256 -0.53 -3.89 19.34
N THR A 257 0.59 -4.32 18.76
CA THR A 257 1.89 -3.66 18.99
C THR A 257 1.89 -2.28 18.32
N LEU A 258 1.87 -1.24 19.14
CA LEU A 258 2.20 0.12 18.73
C LEU A 258 3.71 0.27 18.72
N THR A 259 4.31 0.62 17.58
CA THR A 259 5.75 0.84 17.54
C THR A 259 6.04 2.32 17.84
N PRO A 260 6.95 2.64 18.78
CA PRO A 260 7.40 4.02 18.99
C PRO A 260 7.95 4.66 17.71
N ALA A 261 8.48 3.83 16.80
CA ALA A 261 8.96 4.24 15.48
C ALA A 261 7.86 4.84 14.59
N GLU A 262 6.65 4.25 14.56
CA GLU A 262 5.52 4.79 13.77
C GLU A 262 5.08 6.18 14.28
N VAL A 263 4.96 6.35 15.60
CA VAL A 263 4.61 7.66 16.19
C VAL A 263 5.69 8.69 15.89
N GLY A 264 6.96 8.33 16.06
CA GLY A 264 8.10 9.18 15.74
C GLY A 264 8.11 9.61 14.28
N TYR A 265 7.88 8.66 13.36
CA TYR A 265 7.80 8.92 11.93
C TYR A 265 6.71 9.94 11.60
N PHE A 266 5.46 9.73 12.04
CA PHE A 266 4.38 10.67 11.72
C PHE A 266 4.60 12.06 12.30
N THR A 267 5.12 12.14 13.52
CA THR A 267 5.43 13.41 14.18
C THR A 267 6.53 14.17 13.44
N GLU A 268 7.60 13.47 13.06
CA GLU A 268 8.71 14.05 12.31
C GLU A 268 8.26 14.57 10.94
N GLN A 269 7.43 13.80 10.22
CA GLN A 269 6.90 14.24 8.93
C GLN A 269 5.95 15.44 9.08
N GLU A 270 5.07 15.45 10.07
CA GLU A 270 4.15 16.59 10.30
C GLU A 270 4.93 17.88 10.58
N GLU A 271 6.01 17.82 11.37
CA GLU A 271 6.88 18.97 11.63
C GLU A 271 7.57 19.49 10.36
N LYS A 272 8.13 18.59 9.56
CA LYS A 272 8.81 18.94 8.29
C LYS A 272 7.89 19.60 7.27
N LEU A 273 6.59 19.35 7.37
CA LEU A 273 5.57 19.84 6.43
C LEU A 273 5.03 21.22 6.79
N LYS A 274 5.38 21.78 7.96
CA LYS A 274 4.94 23.12 8.36
C LYS A 274 5.42 24.18 7.38
N GLY A 275 4.49 24.98 6.86
CA GLY A 275 4.77 26.06 5.92
C GLY A 275 5.04 25.62 4.47
N VAL A 276 4.93 24.32 4.16
CA VAL A 276 5.07 23.81 2.79
C VAL A 276 3.74 23.94 2.06
N ASP A 277 3.78 24.31 0.76
CA ASP A 277 2.58 24.36 -0.07
C ASP A 277 1.89 22.99 -0.15
N ALA A 278 0.67 22.91 0.35
CA ALA A 278 -0.15 21.70 0.39
C ALA A 278 -0.46 21.11 -1.00
N LYS A 279 -0.38 21.91 -2.08
CA LYS A 279 -0.62 21.44 -3.46
C LYS A 279 0.61 20.81 -4.11
N ARG A 280 1.81 21.03 -3.55
CA ARG A 280 3.05 20.46 -4.07
C ARG A 280 3.02 18.94 -3.98
N MET A 281 3.57 18.26 -4.99
CA MET A 281 3.74 16.80 -4.95
C MET A 281 4.82 16.42 -3.94
N TRP A 282 4.60 15.35 -3.20
CA TRP A 282 5.50 14.89 -2.14
C TRP A 282 6.85 14.41 -2.68
N ARG A 283 6.86 13.66 -3.79
CA ARG A 283 8.11 13.26 -4.46
C ARG A 283 9.03 14.44 -4.80
N ASP A 284 8.44 15.58 -5.18
CA ASP A 284 9.18 16.79 -5.54
C ASP A 284 9.72 17.51 -4.29
N PHE A 285 9.15 17.24 -3.11
CA PHE A 285 9.65 17.75 -1.83
C PHE A 285 10.91 16.99 -1.39
N GLY A 286 10.92 15.66 -1.55
CA GLY A 286 12.07 14.80 -1.24
C GLY A 286 13.28 15.01 -2.17
N ALA A 287 13.06 15.17 -3.47
CA ALA A 287 14.13 15.31 -4.47
C ALA A 287 15.04 16.55 -4.29
N ARG A 288 14.57 17.59 -3.58
CA ARG A 288 15.41 18.75 -3.24
C ARG A 288 16.31 18.52 -2.03
N ARG A 289 16.12 17.49 -1.20
CA ARG A 289 17.05 17.19 -0.10
C ARG A 289 18.33 16.52 -0.58
N SER A 290 18.27 15.64 -1.58
CA SER A 290 19.48 15.06 -2.19
C SER A 290 20.27 16.11 -2.98
N ALA A 291 19.58 17.01 -3.70
CA ALA A 291 20.22 18.12 -4.41
C ALA A 291 20.73 19.23 -3.47
N ALA A 292 19.99 19.62 -2.43
CA ALA A 292 20.45 20.63 -1.47
C ALA A 292 21.56 20.12 -0.55
N ALA A 293 21.58 18.83 -0.19
CA ALA A 293 22.72 18.23 0.53
C ALA A 293 23.98 18.15 -0.34
N SER A 294 23.85 18.09 -1.67
CA SER A 294 24.98 18.23 -2.60
C SER A 294 25.36 19.69 -2.89
N GLU A 295 24.46 20.66 -2.66
CA GLU A 295 24.70 22.09 -2.95
C GLU A 295 25.12 22.92 -1.72
N THR A 296 24.91 22.46 -0.48
CA THR A 296 25.39 23.11 0.76
C THR A 296 26.79 22.65 1.17
N GLY A 297 27.73 22.51 0.25
CA GLY A 297 29.10 22.10 0.58
C GLY A 297 29.79 22.95 1.65
N LEU A 298 30.71 22.33 2.38
CA LEU A 298 31.97 22.91 2.87
C LEU A 298 32.99 21.76 2.80
N SER A 299 33.80 21.66 1.75
CA SER A 299 35.08 22.35 1.50
C SER A 299 36.15 22.06 2.55
N GLU A 300 37.29 21.62 2.02
CA GLU A 300 38.61 21.44 2.60
C GLU A 300 38.99 22.39 3.75
N GLU A 301 39.65 21.83 4.78
CA GLU A 301 40.72 22.37 5.65
C GLU A 301 40.68 21.54 6.96
N GLY A 302 41.54 20.53 7.15
CA GLY A 302 42.92 20.74 7.57
C GLY A 302 43.01 21.00 9.08
N ASN A 303 43.27 19.99 9.91
CA ASN A 303 44.23 20.20 10.99
C ASN A 303 44.80 18.91 11.60
N GLN A 304 46.12 19.00 11.73
CA GLN A 304 47.05 18.11 12.39
C GLN A 304 46.64 17.77 13.83
N LYS A 305 46.86 16.51 14.21
CA LYS A 305 47.84 16.14 15.26
C LYS A 305 48.31 14.70 15.05
#